data_AF-A0A517XX22-F1
#
_entry.id   AF-A0A517XX22-F1
#
_cell.length_a   1.000
_cell.length_b   1.000
_cell.length_c   1.000
_cell.angle_alpha   90.00
_cell.angle_beta   90.00
_cell.angle_gamma   90.00
#
_symmetry.space_group_name_H-M   'P 1'
#
loop_
_entity.id
_entity.type
_entity.pdbx_description
1 polymer ?
#
loop_
_entity_poly.entity_id
_entity_poly.type
_entity_poly.pdbx_seq_one_letter_code
_entity_poly.pdbx_strand_id
1 'polypeptide(L)'
;MTPDRAALLARVEAFDIGGPTNPALPFAARLAREHGWSRPYEDRVLHEYKRFAFLAAAGFGPVCPSEDVDAAWHLHLTYIRSYWTRFCGEVH
;
A
#
# COMPACT_ATOMS: atom_id res chain seq x y z
N MET A 1 -24.10 -4.12 2.54
CA MET A 1 -22.76 -3.56 2.24
C MET A 1 -22.93 -2.08 1.96
N THR A 2 -22.41 -1.21 2.82
CA THR A 2 -22.51 0.24 2.67
C THR A 2 -21.77 0.66 1.38
N PRO A 3 -22.43 1.37 0.44
CA PRO A 3 -21.87 1.71 -0.88
C PRO A 3 -20.54 2.48 -0.81
N ASP A 4 -20.32 3.18 0.30
CA ASP A 4 -19.10 3.92 0.62
C ASP A 4 -17.84 3.02 0.72
N ARG A 5 -17.99 1.79 1.24
CA ARG A 5 -16.86 0.86 1.44
C ARG A 5 -16.43 0.16 0.16
N ALA A 6 -17.37 -0.11 -0.74
CA ALA A 6 -17.04 -0.71 -2.04
C ALA A 6 -16.26 0.28 -2.92
N ALA A 7 -16.64 1.57 -2.89
CA ALA A 7 -15.91 2.62 -3.57
C ALA A 7 -14.50 2.83 -2.98
N LEU A 8 -14.37 2.80 -1.65
CA LEU A 8 -13.08 2.87 -0.97
C LEU A 8 -12.16 1.70 -1.36
N LEU A 9 -12.68 0.47 -1.37
CA LEU A 9 -11.89 -0.71 -1.76
C LEU A 9 -11.39 -0.59 -3.21
N ALA A 10 -12.26 -0.17 -4.13
CA ALA A 10 -11.89 0.03 -5.53
C ALA A 10 -10.78 1.09 -5.70
N ARG A 11 -10.85 2.20 -4.94
CA ARG A 11 -9.81 3.25 -4.94
C ARG A 11 -8.46 2.70 -4.45
N VAL A 12 -8.47 1.91 -3.36
CA VAL A 12 -7.26 1.31 -2.79
C VAL A 12 -6.64 0.26 -3.72
N GLU A 13 -7.46 -0.58 -4.34
CA GLU A 13 -6.99 -1.61 -5.29
C GLU A 13 -6.40 -0.97 -6.55
N ALA A 14 -7.08 0.04 -7.11
CA ALA A 14 -6.65 0.77 -8.30
C ALA A 14 -5.45 1.70 -8.04
N PHE A 15 -5.13 2.01 -6.78
CA PHE A 15 -4.03 2.91 -6.46
C PHE A 15 -2.69 2.30 -6.86
N ASP A 16 -1.99 3.03 -7.72
CA ASP A 16 -0.61 2.73 -8.08
C ASP A 16 0.33 3.43 -7.09
N ILE A 17 0.82 2.63 -6.14
CA ILE A 17 1.76 3.03 -5.08
C ILE A 17 3.03 3.65 -5.69
N GLY A 18 3.43 3.20 -6.88
CA GLY A 18 4.65 3.67 -7.51
C GLY A 18 4.48 4.73 -8.59
N GLY A 19 3.24 5.10 -8.91
CA GLY A 19 2.93 6.25 -9.76
C GLY A 19 2.92 5.96 -11.27
N PRO A 20 2.38 6.91 -12.06
CA PRO A 20 1.56 6.65 -13.26
C PRO A 20 2.25 5.99 -14.46
N THR A 21 3.55 5.68 -14.37
CA THR A 21 4.31 4.98 -15.40
C THR A 21 5.53 4.32 -14.77
N ASN A 22 5.45 3.06 -14.32
CA ASN A 22 6.67 2.28 -14.09
C ASN A 22 6.47 0.76 -14.28
N PRO A 23 7.24 0.10 -15.17
CA PRO A 23 7.15 -1.36 -15.39
C PRO A 23 7.72 -2.24 -14.26
N ALA A 24 8.51 -1.70 -13.33
CA ALA A 24 9.04 -2.41 -12.15
C ALA A 24 9.72 -1.37 -11.25
N LEU A 25 9.12 -0.99 -10.13
CA LEU A 25 9.55 0.20 -9.40
C LEU A 25 10.83 0.07 -8.58
N PRO A 26 11.60 1.18 -8.40
CA PRO A 26 12.60 1.32 -7.36
C PRO A 26 12.04 1.24 -5.93
N PHE A 27 10.74 1.38 -5.70
CA PHE A 27 10.10 1.11 -4.40
C PHE A 27 10.14 -0.37 -4.06
N ALA A 28 9.51 -1.15 -4.92
CA ALA A 28 9.28 -2.57 -4.74
C ALA A 28 10.64 -3.32 -4.86
N ALA A 29 11.46 -2.96 -5.85
CA ALA A 29 12.82 -3.47 -5.99
C ALA A 29 13.74 -3.09 -4.81
N ARG A 30 13.54 -1.93 -4.17
CA ARG A 30 14.29 -1.54 -2.97
C ARG A 30 13.83 -2.33 -1.75
N LEU A 31 12.53 -2.53 -1.59
CA LEU A 31 11.96 -3.36 -0.54
C LEU A 31 12.47 -4.80 -0.64
N ALA A 32 12.43 -5.38 -1.84
CA ALA A 32 12.96 -6.72 -2.08
C ALA A 32 14.48 -6.80 -1.83
N ARG A 33 15.25 -5.78 -2.20
CA ARG A 33 16.70 -5.75 -1.96
C ARG A 33 17.05 -5.59 -0.47
N GLU A 34 16.31 -4.75 0.26
CA GLU A 34 16.55 -4.49 1.68
C GLU A 34 16.17 -5.70 2.55
N HIS A 35 15.16 -6.47 2.14
CA HIS A 35 14.68 -7.63 2.90
C HIS A 35 15.07 -9.00 2.29
N GLY A 36 15.78 -9.01 1.16
CA GLY A 36 16.18 -10.25 0.47
C GLY A 36 15.01 -11.03 -0.11
N TRP A 37 13.90 -10.37 -0.44
CA TRP A 37 12.69 -11.03 -0.93
C TRP A 37 12.75 -11.35 -2.42
N SER A 38 12.05 -12.42 -2.79
CA SER A 38 11.77 -12.73 -4.19
C SER A 38 10.62 -11.85 -4.71
N ARG A 39 10.61 -11.58 -6.02
CA ARG A 39 9.53 -10.79 -6.66
C ARG A 39 8.10 -11.31 -6.35
N PRO A 40 7.82 -12.63 -6.38
CA PRO A 40 6.49 -13.12 -6.02
C PRO A 40 6.10 -12.85 -4.55
N TYR A 41 7.09 -12.80 -3.65
CA TYR A 41 6.86 -12.52 -2.24
C TYR A 41 6.59 -11.03 -2.02
N GLU A 42 7.39 -10.17 -2.65
CA GLU A 42 7.21 -8.72 -2.69
C GLU A 42 5.81 -8.34 -3.19
N ASP A 43 5.36 -8.91 -4.32
CA ASP A 43 4.01 -8.67 -4.86
C ASP A 43 2.91 -9.03 -3.86
N ARG A 44 3.09 -10.13 -3.12
CA ARG A 44 2.17 -10.55 -2.07
C ARG A 44 2.16 -9.56 -0.91
N VAL A 45 3.32 -9.10 -0.46
CA VAL A 45 3.42 -8.11 0.63
C VAL A 45 2.75 -6.79 0.23
N LEU A 46 2.94 -6.34 -1.01
CA LEU A 46 2.27 -5.13 -1.53
C LEU A 46 0.75 -5.29 -1.56
N HIS A 47 0.26 -6.46 -1.92
CA HIS A 47 -1.17 -6.77 -1.91
C HIS A 47 -1.76 -6.75 -0.48
N GLU A 48 -1.07 -7.36 0.48
CA GLU A 48 -1.48 -7.31 1.89
C GLU A 48 -1.38 -5.90 2.48
N TYR A 49 -0.38 -5.10 2.06
CA TYR A 49 -0.29 -3.70 2.42
C TYR A 49 -1.51 -2.89 1.97
N LYS A 50 -1.99 -3.10 0.74
CA LYS A 50 -3.24 -2.47 0.27
C LYS A 50 -4.43 -2.86 1.14
N ARG A 51 -4.55 -4.13 1.52
CA ARG A 51 -5.61 -4.60 2.44
C ARG A 51 -5.51 -3.95 3.81
N PHE A 52 -4.31 -3.87 4.38
CA PHE A 52 -4.08 -3.16 5.64
C PHE A 52 -4.51 -1.69 5.54
N ALA A 53 -4.14 -1.01 4.46
CA ALA A 53 -4.50 0.39 4.25
C ALA A 53 -6.02 0.58 4.09
N PHE A 54 -6.71 -0.35 3.41
CA PHE A 54 -8.17 -0.38 3.38
C PHE A 54 -8.78 -0.55 4.78
N LEU A 55 -8.28 -1.51 5.57
CA LEU A 55 -8.79 -1.75 6.93
C LEU A 55 -8.57 -0.54 7.85
N ALA A 56 -7.41 0.13 7.73
CA ALA A 56 -7.09 1.35 8.45
C ALA A 56 -8.02 2.51 8.04
N ALA A 57 -8.26 2.70 6.74
CA ALA A 57 -9.13 3.77 6.23
C ALA A 57 -10.63 3.52 6.51
N ALA A 58 -11.07 2.27 6.45
CA ALA A 58 -12.47 1.90 6.66
C ALA A 58 -12.91 1.95 8.13
N GLY A 59 -12.00 2.27 9.06
CA GLY A 59 -12.32 2.52 10.47
C GLY A 59 -12.76 1.28 11.25
N PHE A 60 -12.24 0.09 10.91
CA PHE A 60 -12.57 -1.16 11.62
C PHE A 60 -11.99 -1.25 13.05
N GLY A 61 -11.33 -0.21 13.53
CA GLY A 61 -10.60 -0.17 14.80
C GLY A 61 -9.09 -0.15 14.61
N PRO A 62 -8.30 -0.20 15.70
CA PRO A 62 -6.86 -0.26 15.61
C PRO A 62 -6.43 -1.56 14.91
N VAL A 63 -5.72 -1.42 13.80
CA VAL A 63 -5.14 -2.51 13.03
C VAL A 63 -3.64 -2.56 13.25
N CYS A 64 -3.10 -3.75 13.48
CA CYS A 64 -1.66 -3.97 13.61
C CYS A 64 -1.17 -4.70 12.35
N PRO A 65 -0.25 -4.11 11.56
CA PRO A 65 0.32 -4.77 10.41
C PRO A 65 1.24 -5.93 10.83
N SER A 66 1.47 -6.90 9.94
CA SER A 66 2.59 -7.83 10.09
C SER A 66 3.91 -7.12 9.80
N GLU A 67 5.04 -7.69 10.22
CA GLU A 67 6.38 -7.11 10.02
C GLU A 67 6.67 -6.74 8.55
N ASP A 68 6.33 -7.63 7.62
CA ASP A 68 6.56 -7.38 6.19
C ASP A 68 5.67 -6.26 5.63
N VAL A 69 4.40 -6.20 6.07
CA VAL A 69 3.47 -5.14 5.67
C VAL A 69 3.86 -3.81 6.29
N ASP A 70 4.36 -3.84 7.52
CA ASP A 70 4.90 -2.70 8.24
C ASP A 70 6.14 -2.14 7.54
N ALA A 71 7.03 -2.99 7.04
CA ALA A 71 8.18 -2.57 6.23
C ALA A 71 7.75 -1.87 4.93
N ALA A 72 6.75 -2.43 4.23
CA ALA A 72 6.18 -1.80 3.04
C ALA A 72 5.52 -0.45 3.37
N TRP A 73 4.77 -0.38 4.47
CA TRP A 73 4.12 0.85 4.92
C TRP A 73 5.15 1.93 5.29
N HIS A 74 6.15 1.60 6.10
CA HIS A 74 7.24 2.49 6.47
C HIS A 74 8.00 3.00 5.24
N LEU A 75 8.30 2.12 4.29
CA LEU A 75 8.92 2.56 3.04
C LEU A 75 7.99 3.54 2.30
N HIS A 76 6.68 3.29 2.23
CA HIS A 76 5.74 4.18 1.55
C HIS A 76 5.65 5.56 2.22
N LEU A 77 5.74 5.62 3.55
CA LEU A 77 5.80 6.89 4.31
C LEU A 77 7.01 7.75 3.93
N THR A 78 8.14 7.14 3.53
CA THR A 78 9.32 7.89 3.05
C THR A 78 9.08 8.57 1.70
N TYR A 79 8.11 8.10 0.91
CA TYR A 79 7.69 8.73 -0.35
C TYR A 79 6.59 9.77 -0.08
N ILE A 80 6.96 10.81 0.67
CA ILE A 80 6.10 11.88 1.21
C ILE A 80 5.10 12.50 0.21
N ARG A 81 5.44 12.62 -1.08
CA ARG A 81 4.48 13.10 -2.11
C ARG A 81 3.46 12.05 -2.55
N SER A 82 3.84 10.77 -2.62
CA SER A 82 2.92 9.69 -2.99
C SER A 82 1.95 9.39 -1.85
N TYR A 83 2.45 9.36 -0.62
CA TYR A 83 1.62 9.06 0.55
C TYR A 83 0.68 10.21 0.92
N TRP A 84 1.20 11.41 1.22
CA TRP A 84 0.36 12.48 1.77
C TRP A 84 -0.52 13.17 0.73
N THR A 85 -0.04 13.34 -0.51
CA THR A 85 -0.77 14.09 -1.53
C THR A 85 -1.68 13.21 -2.38
N ARG A 86 -1.25 11.99 -2.70
CA ARG A 86 -2.03 11.08 -3.55
C ARG A 86 -2.79 10.07 -2.71
N PHE A 87 -2.12 9.27 -1.89
CA PHE A 87 -2.81 8.23 -1.13
C PHE A 87 -3.82 8.79 -0.10
N CYS A 88 -3.41 9.70 0.79
CA CYS A 88 -4.32 10.30 1.77
C CYS A 88 -5.39 11.19 1.14
N GLY A 89 -5.16 11.78 -0.04
CA GLY A 89 -6.18 12.56 -0.77
C GLY A 89 -7.14 11.71 -1.60
N GLU A 90 -6.66 10.58 -2.14
CA GLU A 90 -7.42 9.67 -2.99
C GLU A 90 -8.00 8.48 -2.24
N VAL A 91 -7.72 8.26 -0.96
CA VAL A 91 -8.28 7.16 -0.16
C VAL A 91 -9.14 7.64 1.02
N HIS A 92 -8.94 8.87 1.49
CA HIS A 92 -9.80 9.47 2.51
C HIS A 92 -11.07 10.10 1.90
#